data_AF-A0A1H8ZP06-F1
#
_entry.id   AF-A0A1H8ZP06-F1
#
_cell.length_a   1.000
_cell.length_b   1.000
_cell.length_c   1.000
_cell.angle_alpha   90.00
_cell.angle_beta   90.00
_cell.angle_gamma   90.00
#
_symmetry.space_group_name_H-M   'P 1'
#
loop_
_entity.id
_entity.type
_entity.pdbx_description
1 polymer ?
#
loop_
_entity_poly.entity_id
_entity_poly.type
_entity_poly.pdbx_seq_one_letter_code
_entity_poly.pdbx_strand_id
1 'polypeptide(L)'
;MRQGKKPRAVSFDAPDEFELARGIFLPAGRYDGWERSSASSTMQAGRKSPPRYDLEFSGEQLRALGAFAARDEDDTMFDVTDQVREGMLVLI
;
A
#
# COMPACT_ATOMS: atom_id res chain seq x y z
N MET A 1 24.65 1.98 11.28
CA MET A 1 23.45 1.31 10.75
C MET A 1 22.26 2.23 10.95
N ARG A 2 21.71 2.80 9.87
CA ARG A 2 20.59 3.76 9.95
C ARG A 2 19.34 2.97 10.37
N GLN A 3 18.80 3.24 11.55
CA GLN A 3 17.50 2.73 11.96
C GLN A 3 16.46 3.31 11.01
N GLY A 4 16.16 2.61 9.91
CA GLY A 4 14.95 2.87 9.15
C GLY A 4 13.79 2.75 10.13
N LYS A 5 13.03 3.83 10.31
CA LYS A 5 11.79 3.80 11.10
C LYS A 5 10.99 2.60 10.60
N LYS A 6 10.62 1.69 11.51
CA LYS A 6 9.82 0.51 11.16
C LYS A 6 8.56 0.98 10.40
N PRO A 7 8.16 0.29 9.32
CA PRO A 7 6.91 0.58 8.65
C PRO A 7 5.78 0.54 9.69
N ARG A 8 4.88 1.52 9.65
CA ARG A 8 3.75 1.59 10.56
C ARG A 8 2.59 0.81 9.93
N ALA A 9 2.11 -0.22 10.61
CA ALA A 9 0.88 -0.90 10.19
C ALA A 9 -0.29 0.10 10.20
N VAL A 10 -1.04 0.14 9.11
CA VAL A 10 -2.22 0.97 8.90
C VAL A 10 -3.31 0.13 8.24
N SER A 11 -4.56 0.52 8.43
CA SER A 11 -5.68 -0.06 7.68
C SER A 11 -6.19 0.97 6.67
N PHE A 12 -6.64 0.46 5.54
CA PHE A 12 -7.25 1.21 4.47
C PHE A 12 -8.68 0.73 4.25
N ASP A 13 -9.53 1.64 3.84
CA ASP A 13 -10.88 1.40 3.35
C ASP A 13 -10.91 1.78 1.86
N ALA A 14 -11.27 0.82 1.01
CA ALA A 14 -11.61 1.05 -0.38
C ALA A 14 -13.13 1.26 -0.47
N PRO A 15 -13.62 2.49 -0.66
CA PRO A 15 -15.05 2.75 -0.76
C PRO A 15 -15.68 2.09 -2.01
N ASP A 16 -14.91 1.95 -3.09
CA ASP A 16 -15.34 1.42 -4.38
C ASP A 16 -14.29 0.46 -4.96
N GLU A 17 -14.71 -0.38 -5.91
CA GLU A 17 -13.78 -1.23 -6.67
C GLU A 17 -12.95 -0.39 -7.65
N PHE A 18 -11.64 -0.63 -7.70
CA PHE A 18 -10.75 0.02 -8.67
C PHE A 18 -9.63 -0.92 -9.15
N GLU A 19 -9.02 -0.58 -10.29
CA GLU A 19 -7.88 -1.34 -10.81
C GLU A 19 -6.59 -0.94 -10.07
N LEU A 20 -6.06 -1.85 -9.26
CA LEU A 20 -4.83 -1.65 -8.49
C LEU A 20 -3.59 -1.78 -9.37
N ALA A 21 -3.60 -2.77 -10.26
CA ALA A 21 -2.58 -3.01 -11.26
C ALA A 21 -3.24 -3.69 -12.47
N ARG A 22 -2.53 -3.76 -13.60
CA ARG A 22 -3.08 -4.27 -14.86
C ARG A 22 -3.75 -5.65 -14.68
N GLY A 23 -5.08 -5.69 -14.76
CA GLY A 23 -5.88 -6.91 -14.60
C GLY A 23 -6.08 -7.38 -13.16
N ILE A 24 -5.72 -6.56 -12.16
CA ILE A 24 -5.93 -6.80 -10.73
C ILE A 24 -6.89 -5.72 -10.22
N PHE A 25 -8.11 -6.13 -9.91
CA PHE A 25 -9.14 -5.23 -9.38
C PHE A 25 -9.25 -5.44 -7.88
N LEU A 26 -9.12 -4.35 -7.12
CA LEU A 26 -9.30 -4.35 -5.69
C LEU A 26 -10.77 -4.03 -5.39
N PRO A 27 -11.57 -4.96 -4.84
CA PRO A 27 -12.96 -4.70 -4.53
C PRO A 27 -13.11 -3.72 -3.35
N ALA A 28 -14.30 -3.15 -3.20
CA ALA A 28 -14.61 -2.34 -2.03
C ALA A 28 -14.46 -3.17 -0.73
N GLY A 29 -13.88 -2.56 0.30
CA GLY A 29 -13.66 -3.22 1.58
C GLY A 29 -12.42 -2.73 2.33
N ARG A 30 -12.13 -3.42 3.44
CA ARG A 30 -11.01 -3.09 4.31
C ARG A 30 -9.77 -3.90 3.97
N TYR A 31 -8.63 -3.22 3.94
CA TYR A 31 -7.33 -3.80 3.65
C TYR A 31 -6.30 -3.37 4.67
N ASP A 32 -5.35 -4.25 4.96
CA ASP A 32 -4.21 -3.93 5.82
C ASP A 32 -2.99 -3.61 4.96
N GLY A 33 -2.18 -2.70 5.46
CA GLY A 33 -0.93 -2.36 4.81
C GLY A 33 -0.02 -1.53 5.69
N TRP A 34 0.88 -0.80 5.04
CA TRP A 34 2.05 -0.23 5.69
C TRP A 34 2.26 1.22 5.24
N GLU A 35 2.39 2.12 6.21
CA GLU A 35 2.88 3.48 5.98
C GLU A 35 4.40 3.50 6.14
N ARG A 36 5.11 3.80 5.05
CA ARG A 36 6.55 4.07 5.03
C ARG A 36 6.78 5.57 5.16
N SER A 37 7.01 6.01 6.39
CA SER A 37 7.54 7.35 6.67
C SER A 37 8.98 7.48 6.16
N SER A 38 9.20 8.27 5.11
CA SER A 38 10.55 8.65 4.67
C SER A 38 11.18 9.62 5.68
N ALA A 39 11.71 9.09 6.78
CA ALA A 39 12.52 9.86 7.71
C ALA A 39 13.89 10.15 7.09
N SER A 40 13.97 11.17 6.24
CA SER A 40 15.25 11.83 6.03
C SER A 40 15.48 12.76 7.21
N SER A 41 16.07 12.21 8.27
CA SER A 41 16.68 12.98 9.35
C SER A 41 17.97 13.62 8.84
N THR A 42 17.85 14.52 7.88
CA THR A 42 18.88 15.52 7.59
C THR A 42 18.15 16.84 7.44
N MET A 43 18.40 17.70 8.42
CA MET A 43 18.04 19.11 8.46
C MET A 43 18.10 19.74 7.07
N GLN A 44 16.94 19.93 6.45
CA GLN A 44 16.76 21.00 5.47
C GLN A 44 15.31 21.46 5.56
N ALA A 45 15.15 22.73 5.86
CA ALA A 45 13.90 23.36 6.24
C ALA A 45 12.76 23.09 5.24
N GLY A 46 11.61 22.66 5.75
CA GLY A 46 10.31 22.99 5.16
C GLY A 46 9.61 21.93 4.30
N ARG A 47 10.24 20.84 3.87
CA ARG A 47 9.54 19.76 3.13
C ARG A 47 9.61 18.44 3.87
N LYS A 48 8.58 18.13 4.67
CA LYS A 48 8.28 16.74 5.04
C LYS A 48 8.09 15.98 3.72
N SER A 49 8.96 14.99 3.45
CA SER A 49 8.69 14.06 2.36
C SER A 49 7.32 13.44 2.59
N PRO A 50 6.45 13.39 1.56
CA PRO A 50 5.13 12.83 1.73
C PRO A 50 5.24 11.35 2.13
N PRO A 51 4.32 10.85 2.98
CA PRO A 51 4.28 9.44 3.32
C PRO A 51 4.06 8.60 2.06
N ARG A 52 4.59 7.38 2.08
CA ARG A 52 4.29 6.32 1.10
C ARG A 52 3.44 5.25 1.77
N TYR A 53 2.53 4.70 1.01
CA TYR A 53 1.57 3.70 1.47
C TYR A 53 1.68 2.47 0.60
N ASP A 54 1.75 1.30 1.23
CA ASP A 54 1.85 0.03 0.53
C ASP A 54 0.77 -0.92 1.05
N LEU A 55 0.10 -1.61 0.14
CA LEU A 55 -0.74 -2.77 0.47
C LEU A 55 0.07 -4.04 0.26
N GLU A 56 -0.10 -4.99 1.17
CA GLU A 56 0.51 -6.31 1.08
C GLU A 56 -0.60 -7.33 0.79
N PHE A 57 -0.41 -8.11 -0.26
CA PHE A 57 -1.31 -9.21 -0.59
C PHE A 57 -0.52 -10.50 -0.65
N SER A 58 -1.07 -11.54 -0.02
CA SER A 58 -0.59 -12.90 -0.20
C SER A 58 -0.91 -13.41 -1.60
N GLY A 59 -0.19 -14.43 -2.07
CA GLY A 59 -0.49 -15.08 -3.35
C GLY A 59 -1.92 -15.60 -3.45
N GLU A 60 -2.49 -16.09 -2.34
CA GLU A 60 -3.90 -16.52 -2.27
C GLU A 60 -4.87 -15.34 -2.51
N GLN A 61 -4.63 -14.21 -1.84
CA GLN A 61 -5.44 -13.01 -2.03
C GLN A 61 -5.33 -12.50 -3.46
N LEU A 62 -4.12 -12.46 -4.04
CA LEU A 62 -3.92 -12.05 -5.42
C LEU A 62 -4.67 -12.92 -6.42
N ARG A 63 -4.70 -14.24 -6.21
CA ARG A 63 -5.50 -15.16 -7.03
C ARG A 63 -7.00 -14.89 -6.90
N ALA A 64 -7.48 -14.61 -5.70
CA ALA A 64 -8.87 -14.21 -5.48
C ALA A 64 -9.24 -12.91 -6.23
N LEU A 65 -8.27 -11.99 -6.38
CA LEU A 65 -8.39 -10.76 -7.15
C LEU A 65 -8.17 -10.94 -8.67
N GLY A 66 -8.00 -12.18 -9.15
CA GLY A 66 -7.82 -12.49 -10.57
C GLY A 66 -6.36 -12.49 -11.07
N ALA A 67 -5.37 -12.33 -10.19
CA ALA A 67 -3.96 -12.42 -10.54
C ALA A 67 -3.49 -13.89 -10.57
N PHE A 68 -3.92 -14.64 -11.58
CA PHE A 68 -3.62 -16.07 -11.73
C PHE A 68 -2.12 -16.40 -11.87
N ALA A 69 -1.29 -15.41 -12.18
CA ALA A 69 0.17 -15.56 -12.27
C ALA A 69 0.87 -15.47 -10.90
N ALA A 70 0.19 -15.04 -9.84
CA ALA A 70 0.75 -14.99 -8.49
C ALA A 70 0.97 -16.41 -7.95
N ARG A 71 2.14 -16.63 -7.34
CA ARG A 71 2.49 -17.87 -6.63
C ARG A 71 2.04 -17.72 -5.19
N ASP A 72 1.49 -18.79 -4.60
CA ASP A 72 0.95 -18.79 -3.23
C ASP A 72 1.95 -18.30 -2.17
N GLU A 73 3.24 -18.53 -2.39
CA GLU A 73 4.32 -18.26 -1.44
C GLU A 73 4.90 -16.83 -1.54
N ASP A 74 4.38 -15.98 -2.44
CA ASP A 74 4.92 -14.64 -2.69
C ASP A 74 3.98 -13.58 -2.10
N ASP A 75 4.42 -12.90 -1.03
CA ASP A 75 3.80 -11.67 -0.56
C ASP A 75 4.18 -10.54 -1.52
N THR A 76 3.19 -9.97 -2.22
CA THR A 76 3.43 -8.87 -3.15
C THR A 76 3.00 -7.55 -2.52
N MET A 77 3.92 -6.58 -2.54
CA MET A 77 3.64 -5.22 -2.11
C MET A 77 3.25 -4.33 -3.29
N PHE A 78 2.16 -3.59 -3.17
CA PHE A 78 1.71 -2.59 -4.13
C PHE A 78 1.82 -1.20 -3.52
N ASP A 79 2.53 -0.28 -4.18
CA ASP A 79 2.51 1.14 -3.79
C ASP A 79 1.13 1.70 -4.14
N VAL A 80 0.40 2.13 -3.11
CA VAL A 80 -0.94 2.71 -3.22
C VAL A 80 -0.95 4.20 -2.89
N THR A 81 0.21 4.85 -2.95
CA THR A 81 0.37 6.23 -2.49
C THR A 81 -0.49 7.18 -3.31
N ASP A 82 -0.58 6.98 -4.62
CA ASP A 82 -1.41 7.80 -5.50
C ASP A 82 -2.91 7.52 -5.28
N GLN A 83 -3.31 6.26 -5.07
CA GLN A 83 -4.70 5.89 -4.78
C GLN A 83 -5.19 6.51 -3.47
N VAL A 84 -4.34 6.58 -2.45
CA VAL A 84 -4.67 7.27 -1.20
C VAL A 84 -4.79 8.78 -1.41
N ARG A 85 -3.96 9.38 -2.28
CA ARG A 85 -4.02 10.82 -2.59
C ARG A 85 -5.23 11.20 -3.42
N GLU A 86 -5.62 10.33 -4.34
CA GLU A 86 -6.81 10.48 -5.19
C GLU A 86 -8.11 10.17 -4.43
N GLY A 87 -8.02 9.64 -3.21
CA GLY A 87 -9.18 9.32 -2.37
C GLY A 87 -9.85 7.99 -2.72
N MET A 88 -9.23 7.17 -3.57
CA MET A 88 -9.68 5.81 -3.88
C MET A 88 -9.40 4.83 -2.72
N LEU A 89 -8.42 5.15 -1.86
CA LEU A 89 -8.16 4.44 -0.61
C LEU A 89 -8.12 5.43 0.54
N VAL A 90 -8.85 5.14 1.62
CA VAL A 90 -8.96 6.00 2.79
C VAL A 90 -8.29 5.34 3.98
N LEU A 91 -7.39 6.05 4.67
CA LEU A 91 -6.80 5.58 5.92
C LEU A 91 -7.84 5.60 7.05
N ILE A 92 -8.00 4.50 7.78
CA ILE A 92 -8.95 4.34 8.90
C ILE A 92 -8.30 3.90 10.21
#